data_AF-A0A8K0VVM1-F1
#
_entry.id   AF-A0A8K0VVM1-F1
#
_cell.length_a   1.000
_cell.length_b   1.000
_cell.length_c   1.000
_cell.angle_alpha   90.00
_cell.angle_beta   90.00
_cell.angle_gamma   90.00
#
_symmetry.space_group_name_H-M   'P 1'
#
loop_
_entity.id
_entity.type
_entity.pdbx_description
1 polymer ?
#
loop_
_entity_poly.entity_id
_entity_poly.type
_entity_poly.pdbx_seq_one_letter_code
_entity_poly.pdbx_strand_id
1 'polypeptide(L)'
;MTDPPAYAILSHTWNDNEEYLFDDVQNGKGKDKQGYDKVVACCELAASQGFQYAWIDTCGIDKSSSAELSEAINSMFAWYRDSSVCYDYLDVDMDGDYLTVEALRKSRWIHRR
;
A
#
# COMPACT_ATOMS: atom_id res chain seq x y z
N MET A 1 -13.67 21.75 -10.92
CA MET A 1 -12.60 20.90 -10.37
C MET A 1 -12.59 19.64 -11.20
N THR A 2 -11.46 19.31 -11.81
CA THR A 2 -11.29 18.05 -12.54
C THR A 2 -11.22 16.91 -11.54
N ASP A 3 -11.99 15.85 -11.78
CA ASP A 3 -11.89 14.63 -10.99
C ASP A 3 -10.44 14.10 -11.04
N PRO A 4 -9.95 13.47 -9.95
CA PRO A 4 -8.62 12.89 -9.93
C PRO A 4 -8.48 11.83 -11.05
N PRO A 5 -7.27 11.66 -11.63
CA PRO A 5 -7.04 10.62 -12.61
C PRO A 5 -7.29 9.25 -11.98
N ALA A 6 -7.70 8.25 -12.77
CA ALA A 6 -7.90 6.89 -12.27
C ALA A 6 -6.60 6.33 -11.66
N TYR A 7 -6.72 5.73 -10.48
CA TYR A 7 -5.61 5.17 -9.72
C TYR A 7 -5.97 3.86 -9.04
N ALA A 8 -4.95 3.02 -8.85
CA ALA A 8 -5.00 1.87 -7.96
C ALA A 8 -4.62 2.31 -6.53
N ILE A 9 -5.13 1.61 -5.53
CA ILE A 9 -4.75 1.83 -4.13
C ILE A 9 -4.24 0.55 -3.49
N LEU A 10 -3.20 0.65 -2.66
CA LEU A 10 -2.68 -0.47 -1.88
C LEU A 10 -3.27 -0.46 -0.48
N SER A 11 -3.82 -1.62 -0.10
CA SER A 11 -4.25 -1.93 1.25
C SER A 11 -3.29 -2.98 1.79
N HIS A 12 -2.56 -2.69 2.87
CA HIS A 12 -1.54 -3.61 3.41
C HIS A 12 -1.50 -3.56 4.96
N THR A 13 -0.82 -4.53 5.57
CA THR A 13 -0.45 -4.41 6.99
C THR A 13 0.90 -3.72 7.11
N TRP A 14 1.02 -2.89 8.14
CA TRP A 14 2.26 -2.22 8.48
C TRP A 14 3.16 -3.15 9.30
N ASN A 15 4.45 -3.11 9.02
CA ASN A 15 5.51 -3.78 9.77
C ASN A 15 6.45 -2.72 10.35
N ASP A 16 6.60 -2.69 11.67
CA ASP A 16 7.15 -1.55 12.42
C ASP A 16 8.54 -1.05 11.99
N ASN A 17 9.35 -1.84 11.28
CA ASN A 17 10.70 -1.45 10.84
C ASN A 17 11.03 -1.72 9.38
N GLU A 18 10.07 -2.20 8.59
CA GLU A 18 10.33 -2.67 7.23
C GLU A 18 9.53 -1.90 6.17
N GLU A 19 8.77 -0.88 6.55
CA GLU A 19 8.02 -0.07 5.58
C GLU A 19 8.92 0.83 4.73
N TYR A 20 8.53 0.96 3.46
CA TYR A 20 9.10 1.94 2.55
C TYR A 20 8.35 3.26 2.71
N LEU A 21 9.05 4.30 3.17
CA LEU A 21 8.46 5.56 3.59
C LEU A 21 8.63 6.66 2.54
N PHE A 22 7.87 7.74 2.69
CA PHE A 22 7.95 8.92 1.83
C PHE A 22 9.39 9.48 1.76
N ASP A 23 10.09 9.56 2.89
CA ASP A 23 11.49 10.00 2.94
C ASP A 23 12.45 9.05 2.20
N ASP A 24 12.18 7.74 2.20
CA ASP A 24 12.99 6.78 1.42
C ASP A 24 12.85 7.04 -0.08
N VAL A 25 11.64 7.35 -0.56
CA VAL A 25 11.37 7.73 -1.95
C VAL A 25 12.13 9.01 -2.31
N GLN A 26 11.99 10.05 -1.49
CA GLN A 26 12.60 11.36 -1.76
C GLN A 26 14.13 11.29 -1.80
N ASN A 27 14.73 10.46 -0.94
CA ASN A 27 16.18 10.31 -0.86
C ASN A 27 16.74 9.14 -1.70
N GLY A 28 15.89 8.37 -2.38
CA GLY A 28 16.27 7.20 -3.16
C GLY A 28 16.93 6.08 -2.33
N LYS A 29 16.56 5.94 -1.05
CA LYS A 29 17.08 4.94 -0.10
C LYS A 29 16.09 3.79 0.07
N GLY A 30 16.38 2.84 0.97
CA GLY A 30 15.42 1.86 1.51
C GLY A 30 14.93 0.78 0.54
N LYS A 31 15.63 0.55 -0.58
CA LYS A 31 15.25 -0.48 -1.57
C LYS A 31 15.47 -1.91 -1.07
N ASP A 32 16.18 -2.06 0.03
CA ASP A 32 16.45 -3.30 0.75
C ASP A 32 15.37 -3.66 1.79
N LYS A 33 14.41 -2.75 2.03
CA LYS A 33 13.31 -2.97 2.98
C LYS A 33 12.20 -3.84 2.37
N GLN A 34 11.56 -4.69 3.16
CA GLN A 34 10.43 -5.51 2.70
C GLN A 34 9.27 -4.67 2.11
N GLY A 35 9.04 -3.47 2.66
CA GLY A 35 8.01 -2.55 2.19
C GLY A 35 8.27 -2.04 0.77
N TYR A 36 9.52 -2.04 0.30
CA TYR A 36 9.86 -1.65 -1.07
C TYR A 36 9.22 -2.63 -2.06
N ASP A 37 9.29 -3.93 -1.76
CA ASP A 37 8.68 -4.97 -2.60
C ASP A 37 7.16 -4.80 -2.68
N LYS A 38 6.50 -4.41 -1.57
CA LYS A 38 5.05 -4.10 -1.58
C LYS A 38 4.74 -2.97 -2.56
N VAL A 39 5.54 -1.90 -2.54
CA VAL A 39 5.36 -0.74 -3.43
C VAL A 39 5.58 -1.12 -4.88
N VAL A 40 6.69 -1.80 -5.18
CA VAL A 40 7.02 -2.23 -6.55
C VAL A 40 5.95 -3.17 -7.09
N ALA A 41 5.57 -4.20 -6.33
CA ALA A 41 4.54 -5.15 -6.76
C ALA A 41 3.18 -4.46 -7.02
N CYS A 42 2.78 -3.50 -6.18
CA CYS A 42 1.57 -2.73 -6.40
C CYS A 42 1.65 -1.89 -7.69
N CYS A 43 2.77 -1.19 -7.90
CA CYS A 43 2.96 -0.36 -9.10
C CYS A 43 3.02 -1.21 -10.37
N GLU A 44 3.71 -2.36 -10.36
CA GLU A 44 3.78 -3.29 -11.48
C GLU A 44 2.40 -3.87 -11.82
N LEU A 45 1.63 -4.29 -10.80
CA LEU A 45 0.28 -4.78 -10.99
C LEU A 45 -0.64 -3.69 -11.55
N ALA A 46 -0.60 -2.47 -10.98
CA ALA A 46 -1.35 -1.32 -11.46
C ALA A 46 -1.03 -1.00 -12.93
N ALA A 47 0.26 -0.95 -13.27
CA ALA A 47 0.72 -0.67 -14.63
C ALA A 47 0.26 -1.77 -15.62
N SER A 48 0.35 -3.05 -15.22
CA SER A 48 -0.13 -4.17 -16.04
C SER A 48 -1.63 -4.12 -16.33
N GLN A 49 -2.40 -3.44 -15.47
CA GLN A 49 -3.84 -3.23 -15.61
C GLN A 49 -4.21 -1.86 -16.21
N GLY A 50 -3.21 -1.08 -16.65
CA GLY A 50 -3.41 0.19 -17.37
C GLY A 50 -3.52 1.43 -16.48
N PHE A 51 -3.26 1.32 -15.18
CA PHE A 51 -3.21 2.48 -14.29
C PHE A 51 -1.85 3.17 -14.36
N GLN A 52 -1.87 4.50 -14.49
CA GLN A 52 -0.67 5.33 -14.43
C GLN A 52 -0.28 5.71 -13.01
N TYR A 53 -1.23 5.63 -12.08
CA TYR A 53 -1.08 6.07 -10.70
C TYR A 53 -1.44 4.95 -9.74
N ALA A 54 -0.62 4.78 -8.71
CA ALA A 54 -0.90 3.95 -7.55
C ALA A 54 -0.72 4.80 -6.29
N TRP A 55 -1.66 4.69 -5.35
CA TRP A 55 -1.56 5.35 -4.06
C TRP A 55 -1.27 4.32 -2.96
N ILE A 56 -0.25 4.61 -2.16
CA ILE A 56 0.23 3.77 -1.06
C ILE A 56 0.52 4.72 0.11
N ASP A 57 -0.11 4.49 1.26
CA ASP A 57 -0.06 5.38 2.43
C ASP A 57 1.33 5.50 3.06
N THR A 58 2.14 4.44 3.03
CA THR A 58 3.48 4.45 3.64
C THR A 58 4.44 5.38 2.92
N CYS A 59 4.44 5.36 1.58
CA CYS A 59 5.34 6.14 0.75
C CYS A 59 4.69 7.36 0.09
N GLY A 60 3.36 7.52 0.21
CA GLY A 60 2.58 8.59 -0.41
C GLY A 60 2.12 9.69 0.55
N ILE A 61 2.41 9.56 1.85
CA ILE A 61 2.11 10.59 2.88
C ILE A 61 3.42 10.97 3.58
N ASP A 62 3.72 12.26 3.63
CA ASP A 62 4.76 12.79 4.51
C ASP A 62 4.29 12.78 5.97
N LYS A 63 4.65 11.71 6.69
CA LYS A 63 4.32 11.53 8.11
C LYS A 63 5.10 12.49 9.03
N SER A 64 6.10 13.21 8.52
CA SER A 64 6.81 14.24 9.30
C SER A 64 6.01 15.55 9.38
N SER A 65 5.11 15.77 8.42
CA SER A 65 4.19 16.90 8.39
C SER A 65 2.90 16.55 9.14
N SER A 66 2.75 17.11 10.34
CA SER A 66 1.54 16.87 11.16
C SER A 66 0.26 17.38 10.48
N ALA A 67 0.35 18.43 9.66
CA ALA A 67 -0.75 18.95 8.88
C ALA A 67 -1.18 17.95 7.80
N GLU A 68 -0.23 17.46 7.00
CA GLU A 68 -0.50 16.48 5.94
C GLU A 68 -1.00 15.16 6.51
N LEU A 69 -0.40 14.67 7.59
CA LEU A 69 -0.85 13.47 8.27
C LEU A 69 -2.31 13.59 8.75
N SER A 70 -2.67 14.75 9.32
CA SER A 70 -4.04 15.00 9.78
C SER A 70 -5.03 15.05 8.61
N GLU A 71 -4.67 15.71 7.51
CA GLU A 71 -5.48 15.77 6.30
C GLU A 71 -5.64 14.38 5.66
N ALA A 72 -4.57 13.61 5.61
CA ALA A 72 -4.56 12.25 5.09
C ALA A 72 -5.47 11.33 5.91
N ILE A 73 -5.42 11.38 7.24
CA ILE A 73 -6.31 10.61 8.11
C ILE A 73 -7.78 10.94 7.83
N ASN A 74 -8.11 12.21 7.65
CA ASN A 74 -9.48 12.65 7.36
C ASN A 74 -9.94 12.28 5.93
N SER A 75 -9.00 12.08 5.00
CA SER A 75 -9.28 11.85 3.59
C SER A 75 -9.15 10.38 3.17
N MET A 76 -8.52 9.54 3.99
CA MET A 76 -8.15 8.17 3.62
C MET A 76 -9.34 7.34 3.15
N PHE A 77 -10.49 7.42 3.85
CA PHE A 77 -11.70 6.71 3.43
C PHE A 77 -12.17 7.14 2.04
N ALA A 78 -12.10 8.45 1.72
CA ALA A 78 -12.45 8.95 0.40
C ALA A 78 -11.48 8.42 -0.65
N TRP A 79 -10.18 8.40 -0.37
CA TRP A 79 -9.19 7.85 -1.31
C TRP A 79 -9.36 6.36 -1.58
N TYR A 80 -9.74 5.56 -0.58
CA TYR A 80 -10.10 4.15 -0.81
C TYR A 80 -11.38 4.01 -1.63
N ARG A 81 -12.44 4.75 -1.26
CA ARG A 81 -13.74 4.69 -1.93
C ARG A 81 -13.63 5.12 -3.41
N ASP A 82 -12.84 6.14 -3.69
CA ASP A 82 -12.76 6.76 -5.02
C ASP A 82 -11.65 6.12 -5.89
N SER A 83 -10.89 5.16 -5.34
CA SER A 83 -9.94 4.35 -6.11
C SER A 83 -10.66 3.49 -7.14
N SER A 84 -10.01 3.24 -8.28
CA SER A 84 -10.57 2.37 -9.31
C SER A 84 -10.42 0.88 -8.98
N VAL A 85 -9.37 0.55 -8.22
CA VAL A 85 -9.11 -0.80 -7.73
C VAL A 85 -8.33 -0.73 -6.43
N CYS A 86 -8.64 -1.63 -5.50
CA CYS A 86 -7.93 -1.82 -4.25
C CYS A 86 -7.21 -3.17 -4.29
N TYR A 87 -5.88 -3.15 -4.21
CA TYR A 87 -5.08 -4.35 -4.07
C TYR A 87 -4.78 -4.61 -2.61
N ASP A 88 -5.02 -5.83 -2.16
CA ASP A 88 -4.69 -6.27 -0.80
C ASP A 88 -3.37 -7.03 -0.81
N TYR A 89 -2.37 -6.54 -0.08
CA TYR A 89 -1.12 -7.27 0.16
C TYR A 89 -1.27 -8.18 1.38
N LEU A 90 -1.19 -9.49 1.13
CA LEU A 90 -1.30 -10.52 2.16
C LEU A 90 0.07 -11.13 2.44
N ASP A 91 0.59 -10.90 3.64
CA ASP A 91 1.79 -11.60 4.13
C ASP A 91 1.38 -12.96 4.71
N VAL A 92 1.51 -14.00 3.88
CA VAL A 92 1.03 -15.37 4.15
C VAL A 92 2.01 -16.41 3.61
N ASP A 93 2.15 -17.51 4.34
CA ASP A 93 2.89 -18.68 3.87
C ASP A 93 2.06 -19.40 2.80
N MET A 94 2.50 -19.33 1.55
CA MET A 94 1.88 -20.01 0.42
C MET A 94 2.23 -21.50 0.41
N ASP A 95 1.28 -22.36 0.05
CA ASP A 95 1.51 -23.79 -0.18
C ASP A 95 1.67 -24.03 -1.69
N GLY A 96 2.91 -23.88 -2.18
CA GLY A 96 3.18 -23.78 -3.61
C GLY A 96 2.47 -22.55 -4.21
N ASP A 97 1.64 -22.78 -5.21
CA ASP A 97 0.87 -21.71 -5.89
C ASP A 97 -0.50 -21.45 -5.24
N TYR A 98 -0.82 -22.12 -4.12
CA TYR A 98 -2.14 -22.03 -3.49
C TYR A 98 -2.11 -21.27 -2.17
N LEU A 99 -3.04 -20.33 -2.03
CA LEU A 99 -3.37 -19.72 -0.75
C LEU A 99 -4.35 -20.62 0.01
N THR A 100 -3.92 -21.22 1.11
CA THR A 100 -4.81 -22.01 1.96
C THR A 100 -5.64 -21.12 2.89
N VAL A 101 -6.86 -21.56 3.22
CA VAL A 101 -7.70 -20.87 4.22
C VAL A 101 -7.00 -20.79 5.58
N GLU A 102 -6.19 -21.80 5.92
CA GLU A 102 -5.43 -21.81 7.17
C GLU A 102 -4.33 -20.74 7.17
N ALA A 103 -3.55 -20.62 6.10
CA ALA A 103 -2.55 -19.57 5.95
C ALA A 103 -3.19 -18.17 5.99
N LEU A 104 -4.28 -17.97 5.25
CA LEU A 104 -5.03 -16.72 5.28
C LEU A 104 -5.54 -16.41 6.69
N ARG A 105 -6.12 -17.40 7.39
CA ARG A 105 -6.59 -17.24 8.76
C ARG A 105 -5.47 -16.82 9.70
N LYS A 106 -4.25 -17.34 9.54
CA LYS A 106 -3.09 -17.00 10.37
C LYS A 106 -2.48 -15.64 10.02
N SER A 107 -2.80 -15.08 8.85
CA SER A 107 -2.25 -13.81 8.39
C SER A 107 -2.51 -12.65 9.37
N ARG A 108 -1.60 -11.67 9.37
CA ARG A 108 -1.80 -10.40 10.10
C ARG A 108 -3.00 -9.61 9.56
N TRP A 109 -3.30 -9.79 8.28
CA TRP A 109 -4.42 -9.11 7.61
C TRP A 109 -5.77 -9.37 8.27
N ILE A 110 -6.07 -10.64 8.59
CA ILE A 110 -7.34 -11.05 9.21
C ILE A 110 -7.40 -10.64 10.68
N HIS A 111 -6.26 -10.59 11.35
CA HIS A 111 -6.16 -10.31 12.78
C HIS A 111 -5.90 -8.84 13.12
N ARG A 112 -5.84 -7.95 12.11
CA ARG A 112 -5.67 -6.51 12.35
C ARG A 112 -6.81 -6.02 13.24
N ARG A 113 -6.46 -5.40 14.36
CA ARG A 113 -7.39 -4.66 15.22
C ARG A 113 -7.25 -3.18 14.94
#